data_AF-A0A1G5Y4P0-F1
#
_entry.id   AF-A0A1G5Y4P0-F1
#
_cell.length_a   1.000
_cell.length_b   1.000
_cell.length_c   1.000
_cell.angle_alpha   90.00
_cell.angle_beta   90.00
_cell.angle_gamma   90.00
#
_symmetry.space_group_name_H-M   'P 1'
#
loop_
_entity.id
_entity.type
_entity.pdbx_description
1 polymer ?
#
loop_
_entity_poly.entity_id
_entity_poly.type
_entity_poly.pdbx_seq_one_letter_code
_entity_poly.pdbx_strand_id
1 'polypeptide(L)' 'MGGPIYDFEDGNFIYPTSGGMGFDTEGHMHMRMGDNMSMDMETGDIHFNSGWKEDRLGMESDDEW' A
#
# COMPACT_ATOMS: atom_id res chain seq x y z
N MET A 1 2.12 -10.92 2.25
CA MET A 1 1.25 -10.18 1.32
C MET A 1 0.20 -9.46 2.15
N GLY A 2 0.21 -8.13 2.11
CA GLY A 2 -0.79 -7.30 2.79
C GLY A 2 -2.19 -7.50 2.20
N GLY A 3 -3.22 -7.08 2.94
CA GLY A 3 -4.57 -6.98 2.39
C GLY A 3 -4.68 -5.84 1.35
N PRO A 4 -5.81 -5.74 0.63
CA PRO A 4 -6.03 -4.62 -0.28
C PRO A 4 -5.99 -3.29 0.45
N ILE A 5 -5.46 -2.27 -0.22
CA ILE A 5 -5.32 -0.90 0.28
C ILE A 5 -6.31 -0.03 -0.49
N TYR A 6 -7.12 0.77 0.19
CA TYR A 6 -8.07 1.67 -0.47
C TYR A 6 -7.40 3.00 -0.82
N ASP A 7 -7.55 3.43 -2.07
CA ASP A 7 -7.12 4.74 -2.55
C ASP A 7 -8.25 5.77 -2.34
N PHE A 8 -7.99 6.83 -1.57
CA PHE A 8 -9.01 7.84 -1.27
C PHE A 8 -9.21 8.85 -2.40
N GLU A 9 -8.27 8.97 -3.33
CA GLU A 9 -8.33 9.94 -4.42
C GLU A 9 -9.08 9.36 -5.62
N ASP A 10 -8.77 8.11 -5.99
CA ASP A 10 -9.40 7.44 -7.13
C ASP A 10 -10.63 6.60 -6.73
N GLY A 11 -10.76 6.29 -5.43
CA GLY A 11 -11.84 5.44 -4.93
C GLY A 11 -11.72 3.98 -5.35
N ASN A 12 -10.49 3.51 -5.64
CA ASN A 12 -10.18 2.16 -6.08
C ASN A 12 -9.34 1.38 -5.03
N PHE A 13 -8.83 0.21 -5.39
CA PHE A 13 -7.98 -0.59 -4.50
C PHE A 13 -6.62 -0.89 -5.12
N ILE A 14 -5.57 -0.69 -4.33
CA ILE A 14 -4.20 -1.14 -4.61
C ILE A 14 -4.00 -2.50 -3.95
N TYR A 15 -3.55 -3.48 -4.75
CA TYR A 15 -3.14 -4.80 -4.30
C TYR A 15 -1.62 -4.83 -4.09
N PRO A 16 -1.16 -4.79 -2.83
CA PRO A 16 0.26 -4.76 -2.55
C PRO A 16 0.91 -6.11 -2.86
N THR A 17 2.06 -6.02 -3.52
CA THR A 17 3.04 -7.07 -3.73
C THR A 17 4.17 -6.93 -2.70
N SER A 18 5.16 -7.82 -2.74
CA SER A 18 6.32 -7.74 -1.84
C SER A 18 7.22 -6.55 -2.18
N GLY A 19 7.81 -5.91 -1.17
CA GLY A 19 8.81 -4.85 -1.38
C GLY A 19 8.22 -3.45 -1.58
N GLY A 20 6.99 -3.21 -1.10
CA GLY A 20 6.37 -1.88 -1.14
C GLY A 20 5.89 -1.46 -2.52
N MET A 21 5.59 -2.41 -3.40
CA MET A 21 5.00 -2.16 -4.73
C MET A 21 3.57 -2.69 -4.74
N GLY A 22 2.70 -2.16 -5.59
CA GLY A 22 1.33 -2.65 -5.76
C GLY A 22 0.73 -2.29 -7.11
N PHE A 23 -0.39 -2.92 -7.44
CA PHE A 23 -1.17 -2.62 -8.65
C PHE A 23 -2.58 -2.24 -8.26
N ASP A 24 -3.12 -1.18 -8.84
CA ASP A 24 -4.52 -0.85 -8.64
C ASP A 24 -5.45 -1.76 -9.48
N THR A 25 -6.76 -1.59 -9.34
CA THR A 25 -7.76 -2.34 -10.12
C THR A 25 -7.79 -1.97 -11.61
N GLU A 26 -7.18 -0.86 -12.00
CA GLU A 26 -7.13 -0.37 -13.37
C GLU A 26 -5.85 -0.82 -14.10
N GLY A 27 -4.86 -1.30 -13.36
CA GLY A 27 -3.59 -1.81 -13.87
C GLY A 27 -2.42 -0.85 -13.72
N HIS A 28 -2.60 0.32 -13.06
CA HIS A 28 -1.50 1.23 -12.78
C HIS A 28 -0.62 0.68 -11.66
N MET A 29 0.66 0.97 -11.74
CA MET A 29 1.65 0.45 -10.79
C MET A 29 2.01 1.53 -9.78
N HIS A 30 1.87 1.20 -8.50
CA HIS A 30 2.15 2.11 -7.39
C HIS A 30 3.37 1.66 -6.59
N MET A 31 4.14 2.64 -6.09
CA MET A 31 5.19 2.42 -5.09
C MET A 31 4.84 3.09 -3.76
N ARG A 32 5.04 2.37 -2.65
CA ARG A 32 4.89 2.88 -1.28
C ARG A 32 5.91 3.99 -1.05
N MET A 33 5.42 5.19 -0.73
CA MET A 33 6.23 6.35 -0.35
C MET A 33 6.16 6.63 1.16
N GLY A 34 5.22 6.01 1.86
CA GLY A 34 5.06 6.07 3.31
C GLY A 34 3.95 5.12 3.76
N ASP A 35 3.52 5.22 5.01
CA ASP A 35 2.48 4.33 5.53
C ASP A 35 1.16 4.50 4.78
N ASN A 36 0.74 5.75 4.55
CA ASN A 36 -0.53 6.08 3.91
C ASN A 36 -0.36 6.77 2.55
N MET A 37 0.80 6.64 1.93
CA MET A 37 1.15 7.35 0.69
C MET A 37 1.79 6.41 -0.32
N SER A 38 1.37 6.54 -1.57
CA SER A 38 1.97 5.84 -2.70
C SER A 38 2.09 6.74 -3.91
N MET A 39 3.06 6.49 -4.78
CA MET A 39 3.22 7.18 -6.05
C MET A 39 2.78 6.28 -7.20
N ASP A 40 1.93 6.79 -8.08
CA ASP A 40 1.65 6.16 -9.37
C ASP A 40 2.86 6.37 -10.30
N MET A 41 3.38 5.28 -10.86
CA MET A 41 4.56 5.31 -11.71
C MET A 41 4.27 5.63 -13.17
N GLU A 42 3.01 5.65 -13.60
CA GLU A 42 2.61 6.08 -14.93
C GLU A 42 2.47 7.61 -15.00
N THR A 43 1.80 8.20 -14.01
CA THR A 43 1.53 9.64 -13.94
C THR A 43 2.56 10.42 -13.13
N GLY A 44 3.15 9.81 -12.10
CA GLY A 44 4.02 10.47 -11.12
C GLY A 44 3.25 11.13 -9.95
N ASP A 45 1.93 10.97 -9.89
CA ASP A 45 1.09 11.56 -8.84
C ASP A 45 1.24 10.81 -7.50
N ILE A 46 1.04 11.52 -6.40
CA ILE A 46 1.08 10.95 -5.03
C ILE A 46 -0.33 10.81 -4.52
N HIS A 47 -0.69 9.59 -4.14
CA HIS A 47 -2.03 9.20 -3.70
C HIS A 47 -2.02 8.88 -2.21
N PHE A 48 -3.00 9.42 -1.48
CA PHE A 48 -3.28 9.03 -0.10
C PHE A 48 -4.18 7.80 -0.02
N ASN A 49 -3.78 6.85 0.83
CA ASN A 49 -4.43 5.54 0.89
C ASN A 49 -4.64 5.05 2.34
N SER A 50 -5.41 3.98 2.50
CA SER A 50 -5.81 3.44 3.81
C SER A 50 -4.66 2.86 4.65
N GLY A 51 -3.45 2.77 4.10
CA GLY A 51 -2.28 2.29 4.81
C GLY A 51 -1.70 1.00 4.22
N TRP A 52 -0.41 1.01 3.94
CA TRP A 52 0.38 -0.15 3.60
C TRP A 52 0.69 -0.93 4.87
N LYS A 53 0.30 -2.21 4.91
CA LYS A 53 0.72 -3.09 6.01
C LYS A 53 2.22 -3.32 5.90
N GLU A 54 2.94 -3.12 7.00
CA GLU A 54 4.33 -3.56 7.09
C GLU A 54 4.42 -5.07 6.82
N ASP A 55 5.40 -5.48 6.03
CA ASP A 55 5.89 -6.86 6.02
C ASP A 55 6.62 -7.09 7.35
N ARG A 56 5.86 -7.21 8.46
CA ARG A 56 6.43 -7.57 9.77
C ARG A 56 7.00 -8.98 9.67
N LEU A 57 8.30 -9.06 9.39
CA LEU A 57 9.08 -10.27 9.58
C LEU A 57 9.20 -10.53 11.08
N GLY A 58 8.31 -11.36 11.62
CA GLY A 58 8.59 -12.19 12.79
C GLY A 58 9.02 -11.50 14.09
N MET A 59 8.35 -10.44 14.51
CA MET A 59 8.27 -10.13 15.94
C MET A 59 6.82 -10.24 16.36
N GLU A 60 6.46 -11.42 16.86
CA GLU A 60 5.46 -11.55 17.91
C GLU A 60 5.93 -10.66 19.05
N SER A 61 5.40 -9.44 19.11
CA SER A 61 5.45 -8.65 20.33
C SER A 61 4.29 -9.15 21.18
N ASP A 62 4.64 -10.08 22.09
CA ASP A 62 3.90 -10.35 23.31
C ASP A 62 3.63 -9.01 24.01
N ASP A 63 2.49 -8.40 23.73
CA ASP A 63 1.99 -7.29 24.53
C ASP A 63 0.55 -7.64 24.93
N GLU A 64 0.48 -8.44 26.00
CA GLU A 64 -0.64 -8.46 26.94
C GLU A 64 -0.88 -7.04 27.47
N TRP A 65 -1.99 -6.40 27.09
CA TRP A 65 -2.74 -5.45 27.93
C TRP A 65 -4.23 -5.47 27.57
#